data_AF-A0A7S9LS61-F1
#
_entry.id   AF-A0A7S9LS61-F1
#
_cell.length_a   1.000
_cell.length_b   1.000
_cell.length_c   1.000
_cell.angle_alpha   90.00
_cell.angle_beta   90.00
_cell.angle_gamma   90.00
#
_symmetry.space_group_name_H-M   'P 1'
#
loop_
_entity.id
_entity.type
_entity.pdbx_description
1 polymer ?
#
loop_
_entity_poly.entity_id
_entity_poly.type
_entity_poly.pdbx_seq_one_letter_code
_entity_poly.pdbx_strand_id
1 'polypeptide(L)'
;MTSQRLIPVNASFAGRRWPRFTTYRFARRLLGSPIGLSEISLVASYAPFVFKRIAGRVTPYMLFSLDGGRNVFVDERGRWRGPYVPAALRSYPFAMTEDPKEDDLLVDEQSAIAPPDARDVSVPYYDVTGEMSEETRKVRRFLLERKADMQRTRRVVDMIVDSGLLIPFKYEKLTRSDRSQIFILNQKLLAVSPRRYLPHLPADTTLQALVHAHAISLIQIGRLQALHVAQQRPPDPSTTALDGFLEALQEAQWRD
;
A
#
# COMPACT_ATOMS: atom_id res chain seq x y z
N MET A 1 -3.88 6.07 14.34
CA MET A 1 -4.46 5.91 12.99
C MET A 1 -5.87 6.43 13.07
N THR A 2 -6.22 7.47 12.32
CA THR A 2 -7.63 7.85 12.15
C THR A 2 -8.32 6.62 11.57
N SER A 3 -9.32 6.10 12.27
CA SER A 3 -10.08 4.95 11.80
C SER A 3 -10.69 5.33 10.45
N GLN A 4 -10.24 4.71 9.37
CA GLN A 4 -10.83 4.91 8.05
C GLN A 4 -12.28 4.44 8.11
N ARG A 5 -13.22 5.38 8.07
CA ARG A 5 -14.64 5.06 8.00
C ARG A 5 -15.03 5.03 6.54
N LEU A 6 -15.19 3.82 6.02
CA LEU A 6 -15.63 3.59 4.65
C LEU A 6 -17.15 3.62 4.60
N ILE A 7 -17.72 4.38 3.66
CA ILE A 7 -19.15 4.46 3.41
C ILE A 7 -19.49 4.02 1.97
N PRO A 8 -20.63 3.35 1.73
CA PRO A 8 -21.02 2.94 0.38
C PRO A 8 -21.30 4.13 -0.53
N VAL A 9 -20.77 4.08 -1.75
CA VAL A 9 -21.13 5.01 -2.82
C VAL A 9 -22.48 4.60 -3.39
N ASN A 10 -23.51 5.39 -3.11
CA ASN A 10 -24.89 5.13 -3.51
C ASN A 10 -25.52 6.40 -4.13
N ALA A 11 -26.80 6.30 -4.53
CA ALA A 11 -27.52 7.38 -5.20
C ALA A 11 -27.53 8.74 -4.46
N SER A 12 -27.33 8.77 -3.13
CA SER A 12 -27.21 10.03 -2.37
C SER A 12 -25.97 10.88 -2.73
N PHE A 13 -25.02 10.28 -3.46
CA PHE A 13 -23.87 10.97 -4.03
C PHE A 13 -24.17 11.63 -5.39
N ALA A 14 -25.40 11.56 -5.90
CA ALA A 14 -25.82 12.34 -7.05
C ALA A 14 -25.53 13.84 -6.85
N GLY A 15 -24.95 14.48 -7.85
CA GLY A 15 -24.49 15.87 -7.77
C GLY A 15 -23.22 16.11 -6.94
N ARG A 16 -22.72 15.10 -6.20
CA ARG A 16 -21.45 15.19 -5.46
C ARG A 16 -20.27 14.83 -6.36
N ARG A 17 -19.09 15.31 -5.96
CA ARG A 17 -17.82 15.09 -6.66
C ARG A 17 -16.77 14.61 -5.67
N TRP A 18 -15.86 13.75 -6.13
CA TRP A 18 -14.69 13.32 -5.37
C TRP A 18 -13.42 14.01 -5.90
N PRO A 19 -12.44 14.31 -5.02
CA PRO A 19 -11.22 15.00 -5.42
C PRO A 19 -10.34 14.07 -6.25
N ARG A 20 -9.73 14.59 -7.34
CA ARG A 20 -8.68 13.84 -8.05
C ARG A 20 -7.49 13.59 -7.13
N PHE A 21 -6.72 12.57 -7.45
CA PHE A 21 -5.48 12.29 -6.74
C PHE A 21 -4.54 13.50 -6.80
N THR A 22 -4.06 13.95 -5.63
CA THR A 22 -3.12 15.06 -5.51
C THR A 22 -1.82 14.66 -4.84
N THR A 23 -1.87 13.79 -3.82
CA THR A 23 -0.72 13.52 -2.98
C THR A 23 -0.83 12.23 -2.16
N TYR A 24 0.31 11.61 -1.84
CA TYR A 24 0.43 10.47 -0.92
C TYR A 24 0.65 10.88 0.54
N ARG A 25 0.37 12.14 0.92
CA ARG A 25 0.51 12.61 2.32
C ARG A 25 -0.23 11.73 3.33
N PHE A 26 -1.39 11.18 2.97
CA PHE A 26 -2.15 10.26 3.81
C PHE A 26 -1.34 9.00 4.18
N ALA A 27 -0.40 8.57 3.33
CA ALA A 27 0.40 7.38 3.52
C ALA A 27 1.67 7.59 4.38
N ARG A 28 2.01 8.85 4.76
CA ARG A 28 3.26 9.17 5.49
C ARG A 28 3.41 8.47 6.83
N ARG A 29 2.29 8.16 7.48
CA ARG A 29 2.23 7.51 8.80
C ARG A 29 1.87 6.03 8.74
N LEU A 30 1.80 5.44 7.54
CA LEU A 30 1.48 4.03 7.38
C LEU A 30 2.74 3.18 7.61
N LEU A 31 2.59 2.12 8.40
CA LEU A 31 3.61 1.08 8.54
C LEU A 31 3.86 0.34 7.21
N GLY A 32 2.83 0.21 6.39
CA GLY A 32 2.83 -0.60 5.19
C GLY A 32 1.46 -0.66 4.52
N SER A 33 1.34 -1.56 3.54
CA SER A 33 0.08 -1.81 2.82
C SER A 33 -0.06 -3.30 2.49
N PRO A 34 -1.29 -3.86 2.53
CA PRO A 34 -1.53 -5.19 1.96
C PRO A 34 -1.27 -5.18 0.46
N ILE A 35 -0.70 -6.28 -0.05
CA ILE A 35 -0.38 -6.48 -1.46
C ILE A 35 -0.93 -7.82 -1.96
N GLY A 36 -1.33 -7.86 -3.22
CA GLY A 36 -1.77 -9.09 -3.88
C GLY A 36 -0.64 -9.82 -4.62
N LEU A 37 -0.92 -11.03 -5.09
CA LEU A 37 0.00 -11.85 -5.90
C LEU A 37 0.52 -11.11 -7.13
N SER A 38 -0.31 -10.26 -7.75
CA SER A 38 0.10 -9.46 -8.90
C SER A 38 1.18 -8.41 -8.59
N GLU A 39 1.40 -8.10 -7.31
CA GLU A 39 2.34 -7.06 -6.86
C GLU A 39 3.66 -7.65 -6.33
N ILE A 40 3.69 -8.94 -5.94
CA ILE A 40 4.77 -9.51 -5.12
C ILE A 40 6.16 -9.43 -5.77
N SER A 41 6.27 -9.71 -7.07
CA SER A 41 7.56 -9.72 -7.77
C SER A 41 8.14 -8.31 -7.85
N LEU A 42 7.29 -7.33 -8.18
CA LEU A 42 7.69 -5.93 -8.27
C LEU A 42 8.04 -5.39 -6.89
N VAL A 43 7.23 -5.66 -5.87
CA VAL A 43 7.54 -5.25 -4.49
C VAL A 43 8.85 -5.88 -3.99
N ALA A 44 9.04 -7.18 -4.18
CA ALA A 44 10.22 -7.91 -3.71
C ALA A 44 11.55 -7.33 -4.25
N SER A 45 11.52 -6.74 -5.46
CA SER A 45 12.71 -6.14 -6.09
C SER A 45 13.28 -4.93 -5.35
N TYR A 46 12.50 -4.24 -4.49
CA TYR A 46 12.94 -2.98 -3.89
C TYR A 46 12.48 -2.74 -2.44
N ALA A 47 11.52 -3.51 -1.94
CA ALA A 47 11.01 -3.37 -0.58
C ALA A 47 10.74 -4.74 0.06
N PRO A 48 10.89 -4.85 1.39
CA PRO A 48 10.52 -6.06 2.08
C PRO A 48 9.01 -6.14 2.20
N PHE A 49 8.47 -7.34 2.02
CA PHE A 49 7.12 -7.65 2.45
C PHE A 49 7.14 -8.81 3.44
N VAL A 50 6.17 -8.76 4.33
CA VAL A 50 5.96 -9.70 5.43
C VAL A 50 4.54 -10.25 5.34
N PHE A 51 4.19 -11.20 6.19
CA PHE A 51 2.81 -11.64 6.35
C PHE A 51 2.22 -10.96 7.57
N LYS A 52 1.22 -10.10 7.40
CA LYS A 52 0.55 -9.39 8.50
C LYS A 52 -0.85 -9.95 8.72
N ARG A 53 -1.23 -10.16 9.98
CA ARG A 53 -2.61 -10.45 10.36
C ARG A 53 -3.42 -9.15 10.47
N ILE A 54 -4.45 -9.02 9.65
CA ILE A 54 -5.36 -7.87 9.56
C ILE A 54 -6.79 -8.42 9.60
N ALA A 55 -7.61 -7.93 10.52
CA ALA A 55 -8.99 -8.43 10.72
C ALA A 55 -9.06 -9.97 10.79
N GLY A 56 -8.13 -10.59 11.52
CA GLY A 56 -8.03 -12.04 11.69
C GLY A 56 -7.35 -12.80 10.54
N ARG A 57 -7.15 -12.18 9.37
CA ARG A 57 -6.58 -12.83 8.17
C ARG A 57 -5.12 -12.49 7.96
N VAL A 58 -4.31 -13.49 7.61
CA VAL A 58 -2.92 -13.26 7.23
C VAL A 58 -2.87 -12.83 5.76
N THR A 59 -2.11 -11.78 5.45
CA THR A 59 -1.96 -11.25 4.09
C THR A 59 -0.54 -10.78 3.85
N PRO A 60 0.00 -10.90 2.62
CA PRO A 60 1.24 -10.24 2.24
C PRO A 60 1.12 -8.74 2.45
N TYR A 61 2.13 -8.14 3.07
CA TYR A 61 2.10 -6.77 3.55
C TYR A 61 3.46 -6.13 3.28
N MET A 62 3.49 -5.21 2.32
CA MET A 62 4.69 -4.43 2.02
C MET A 62 4.99 -3.50 3.20
N LEU A 63 6.21 -3.53 3.71
CA LEU A 63 6.64 -2.62 4.77
C LEU A 63 7.17 -1.32 4.17
N PHE A 64 6.68 -0.22 4.71
CA PHE A 64 7.14 1.14 4.39
C PHE A 64 8.04 1.71 5.48
N SER A 65 7.96 1.14 6.67
CA SER A 65 8.62 1.59 7.88
C SER A 65 9.02 0.38 8.70
N LEU A 66 10.08 0.53 9.49
CA LEU A 66 10.50 -0.46 10.47
C LEU A 66 10.32 0.06 11.91
N ASP A 67 9.69 1.22 12.06
CA ASP A 67 9.58 1.98 13.31
C ASP A 67 8.35 2.91 13.32
N GLY A 68 7.38 2.65 14.19
CA GLY A 68 6.33 3.63 14.53
C GLY A 68 5.53 4.26 13.38
N GLY A 69 5.61 3.76 12.14
CA GLY A 69 4.82 4.19 10.99
C GLY A 69 5.41 5.29 10.10
N ARG A 70 6.70 5.67 10.18
CA ARG A 70 7.27 6.65 9.22
C ARG A 70 7.56 6.01 7.86
N ASN A 71 6.67 6.24 6.89
CA ASN A 71 6.78 5.68 5.53
C ASN A 71 7.96 6.31 4.75
N VAL A 72 8.97 5.50 4.42
CA VAL A 72 10.17 5.99 3.71
C VAL A 72 9.94 6.27 2.22
N PHE A 73 8.83 5.82 1.66
CA PHE A 73 8.52 6.00 0.25
C PHE A 73 7.75 7.28 -0.02
N VAL A 74 7.39 8.09 0.98
CA VAL A 74 6.71 9.37 0.78
C VAL A 74 7.63 10.53 1.16
N ASP A 75 7.93 11.40 0.19
CA ASP A 75 8.76 12.59 0.44
C ASP A 75 7.97 13.70 1.17
N GLU A 76 8.67 14.78 1.53
CA GLU A 76 8.07 15.92 2.24
C GLU A 76 7.00 16.66 1.43
N ARG A 77 7.11 16.60 0.09
CA ARG A 77 6.12 17.12 -0.86
C ARG A 77 4.93 16.17 -1.04
N GLY A 78 4.99 14.97 -0.45
CA GLY A 78 3.95 13.95 -0.52
C GLY A 78 3.96 13.13 -1.80
N ARG A 79 5.09 13.09 -2.52
CA ARG A 79 5.27 12.25 -3.70
C ARG A 79 5.80 10.88 -3.30
N TRP A 80 5.38 9.86 -4.04
CA TRP A 80 5.92 8.52 -3.89
C TRP A 80 7.32 8.40 -4.51
N ARG A 81 8.24 7.75 -3.81
CA ARG A 81 9.66 7.61 -4.18
C ARG A 81 10.07 6.18 -4.52
N GLY A 82 9.17 5.21 -4.34
CA GLY A 82 9.39 3.84 -4.78
C GLY A 82 9.12 3.65 -6.27
N PRO A 83 9.69 2.61 -6.91
CA PRO A 83 9.44 2.30 -8.32
C PRO A 83 8.01 1.82 -8.60
N TYR A 84 7.27 1.43 -7.56
CA TYR A 84 5.88 1.00 -7.68
C TYR A 84 5.04 1.55 -6.54
N VAL A 85 3.83 1.99 -6.83
CA VAL A 85 2.85 2.39 -5.81
C VAL A 85 1.88 1.22 -5.58
N PRO A 86 1.79 0.68 -4.34
CA PRO A 86 0.83 -0.37 -4.01
C PRO A 86 -0.58 -0.03 -4.43
N ALA A 87 -1.29 -1.01 -4.99
CA ALA A 87 -2.63 -0.81 -5.52
C ALA A 87 -3.63 -0.29 -4.46
N ALA A 88 -3.43 -0.64 -3.18
CA ALA A 88 -4.23 -0.10 -2.07
C ALA A 88 -4.05 1.42 -1.87
N LEU A 89 -2.87 1.97 -2.17
CA LEU A 89 -2.62 3.41 -2.09
C LEU A 89 -3.12 4.13 -3.35
N ARG A 90 -3.03 3.49 -4.52
CA ARG A 90 -3.52 4.04 -5.79
C ARG A 90 -5.04 4.17 -5.84
N SER A 91 -5.76 3.32 -5.11
CA SER A 91 -7.22 3.39 -5.05
C SER A 91 -7.74 4.39 -4.02
N TYR A 92 -6.92 4.94 -3.11
CA TYR A 92 -7.40 5.91 -2.12
C TYR A 92 -8.06 7.11 -2.81
N PRO A 93 -9.25 7.57 -2.36
CA PRO A 93 -9.96 7.19 -1.13
C PRO A 93 -10.94 6.02 -1.23
N PHE A 94 -10.92 5.28 -2.33
CA PHE A 94 -11.86 4.20 -2.62
C PHE A 94 -11.37 2.81 -2.19
N ALA A 95 -12.34 1.97 -1.85
CA ALA A 95 -12.16 0.55 -1.55
C ALA A 95 -13.35 -0.26 -2.07
N MET A 96 -13.25 -1.59 -2.02
CA MET A 96 -14.40 -2.49 -2.19
C MET A 96 -14.84 -3.01 -0.84
N THR A 97 -16.12 -3.36 -0.73
CA THR A 97 -16.60 -4.22 0.36
C THR A 97 -15.79 -5.52 0.45
N GLU A 98 -15.53 -5.95 1.69
CA GLU A 98 -14.80 -7.18 1.98
C GLU A 98 -15.64 -8.44 1.70
N ASP A 99 -16.98 -8.33 1.65
CA ASP A 99 -17.85 -9.46 1.34
C ASP A 99 -17.55 -9.98 -0.07
N PRO A 100 -17.12 -11.25 -0.24
CA PRO A 100 -16.83 -11.81 -1.56
C PRO A 100 -18.00 -11.81 -2.55
N LYS A 101 -19.25 -11.70 -2.08
CA LYS A 101 -20.46 -11.75 -2.89
C LYS A 101 -20.97 -10.38 -3.35
N GLU A 102 -20.50 -9.32 -2.71
CA GLU A 102 -20.95 -7.95 -2.97
C GLU A 102 -19.89 -7.16 -3.73
N ASP A 103 -20.30 -6.28 -4.64
CA ASP A 103 -19.37 -5.47 -5.45
C ASP A 103 -19.60 -3.97 -5.25
N ASP A 104 -19.90 -3.61 -4.00
CA ASP A 104 -20.09 -2.23 -3.58
C ASP A 104 -18.78 -1.46 -3.55
N LEU A 105 -18.79 -0.31 -4.23
CA LEU A 105 -17.75 0.69 -4.15
C LEU A 105 -17.92 1.47 -2.85
N LEU A 106 -16.85 1.54 -2.06
CA LEU A 106 -16.79 2.31 -0.82
C LEU A 106 -15.85 3.50 -0.99
N VAL A 107 -16.07 4.55 -0.22
CA VAL A 107 -15.17 5.71 -0.12
C VAL A 107 -14.91 6.08 1.33
N ASP A 108 -13.69 6.52 1.64
CA ASP A 108 -13.36 7.14 2.92
C ASP A 108 -14.22 8.39 3.13
N GLU A 109 -15.03 8.40 4.19
CA GLU A 109 -15.95 9.47 4.55
C GLU A 109 -15.27 10.85 4.57
N GLN A 110 -14.00 10.92 5.01
CA GLN A 110 -13.26 12.20 5.08
C GLN A 110 -12.84 12.74 3.71
N SER A 111 -12.81 11.89 2.70
CA SER A 111 -12.44 12.23 1.31
C SER A 111 -13.60 12.02 0.33
N ALA A 112 -14.81 11.76 0.85
CA ALA A 112 -16.00 11.41 0.07
C ALA A 112 -16.55 12.59 -0.75
N ILE A 113 -16.21 13.83 -0.38
CA ILE A 113 -16.72 15.03 -1.04
C ILE A 113 -15.55 16.00 -1.25
N ALA A 114 -15.34 16.42 -2.49
CA ALA A 114 -14.38 17.47 -2.81
C ALA A 114 -14.85 18.82 -2.22
N PRO A 115 -13.91 19.67 -1.77
CA PRO A 115 -14.23 21.05 -1.39
C PRO A 115 -14.98 21.80 -2.51
N PRO A 116 -15.91 22.73 -2.20
CA PRO A 116 -16.73 23.41 -3.21
C PRO A 116 -15.92 24.17 -4.28
N ASP A 117 -14.75 24.67 -3.91
CA ASP A 117 -13.78 25.40 -4.76
C ASP A 117 -12.91 24.47 -5.62
N ALA A 118 -12.95 23.16 -5.40
CA ALA A 118 -12.15 22.17 -6.12
C ALA A 118 -12.82 21.66 -7.41
N ARG A 119 -13.69 22.44 -8.05
CA ARG A 119 -14.53 21.97 -9.17
C ARG A 119 -13.70 21.49 -10.38
N ASP A 120 -12.61 22.19 -10.68
CA ASP A 120 -11.71 21.88 -11.81
C ASP A 120 -10.81 20.66 -11.55
N VAL A 121 -10.65 20.29 -10.28
CA VAL A 121 -9.81 19.17 -9.83
C VAL A 121 -10.62 18.06 -9.16
N SER A 122 -11.92 18.00 -9.43
CA SER A 122 -12.84 16.97 -8.91
C SER A 122 -13.66 16.32 -10.01
N VAL A 123 -14.06 15.08 -9.73
CA VAL A 123 -14.76 14.20 -10.66
C VAL A 123 -16.16 13.91 -10.11
N PRO A 124 -17.24 14.02 -10.89
CA PRO A 124 -18.57 13.68 -10.41
C PRO A 124 -18.67 12.17 -10.14
N TYR A 125 -19.42 11.78 -9.11
CA TYR A 125 -19.71 10.36 -8.87
C TYR A 125 -20.64 9.78 -9.93
N TYR A 126 -21.67 10.55 -10.29
CA TYR A 126 -22.69 10.20 -11.26
C TYR A 126 -22.73 11.25 -12.38
N ASP A 127 -23.03 10.82 -13.59
CA ASP A 127 -23.24 11.71 -14.73
C ASP A 127 -24.65 12.32 -14.73
N VAL A 128 -24.99 13.05 -15.81
CA VAL A 128 -26.29 13.72 -15.97
C VAL A 128 -27.46 12.76 -16.19
N THR A 129 -27.20 11.50 -16.55
CA THR A 129 -28.25 10.48 -16.72
C THR A 129 -28.54 9.73 -15.42
N GLY A 130 -27.73 9.96 -14.37
CA GLY A 130 -27.84 9.29 -13.09
C GLY A 130 -27.03 7.98 -13.01
N GLU A 131 -26.24 7.65 -14.04
CA GLU A 131 -25.32 6.52 -14.02
C GLU A 131 -23.97 6.93 -13.40
N MET A 132 -23.18 5.95 -12.92
CA MET A 132 -21.82 6.26 -12.44
C MET A 132 -21.00 6.88 -13.58
N SER A 133 -20.27 7.97 -13.28
CA SER A 133 -19.40 8.62 -14.25
C SER A 133 -18.32 7.67 -14.78
N GLU A 134 -17.77 7.97 -15.96
CA GLU A 134 -16.78 7.12 -16.61
C GLU A 134 -15.55 6.86 -15.72
N GLU A 135 -15.05 7.91 -15.06
CA GLU A 135 -13.93 7.82 -14.14
C GLU A 135 -14.27 7.03 -12.88
N THR A 136 -15.47 7.19 -12.32
CA THR A 136 -15.92 6.37 -11.17
C THR A 136 -16.04 4.90 -11.57
N ARG A 137 -16.52 4.60 -12.80
CA ARG A 137 -16.53 3.24 -13.36
C ARG A 137 -15.12 2.68 -13.56
N LYS A 138 -14.15 3.50 -14.00
CA LYS A 138 -12.74 3.10 -14.11
C LYS A 138 -12.14 2.74 -12.74
N VAL A 139 -12.40 3.55 -11.72
CA VAL A 139 -11.99 3.26 -10.34
C VAL A 139 -12.62 1.95 -9.85
N ARG A 140 -13.94 1.78 -10.04
CA ARG A 140 -14.64 0.54 -9.66
C ARG A 140 -14.04 -0.69 -10.34
N ARG A 141 -13.76 -0.63 -11.64
CA ARG A 141 -13.16 -1.74 -12.39
C ARG A 141 -11.78 -2.14 -11.86
N PHE A 142 -10.91 -1.15 -11.64
CA PHE A 142 -9.59 -1.38 -11.04
C PHE A 142 -9.69 -2.04 -9.66
N LEU A 143 -10.65 -1.60 -8.85
CA LEU A 143 -10.88 -2.13 -7.51
C LEU A 143 -11.47 -3.55 -7.52
N LEU A 144 -12.30 -3.90 -8.50
CA LEU A 144 -12.78 -5.27 -8.73
C LEU A 144 -11.62 -6.21 -9.11
N GLU A 145 -10.74 -5.78 -10.02
CA GLU A 145 -9.53 -6.54 -10.38
C GLU A 145 -8.65 -6.78 -9.15
N ARG A 146 -8.43 -5.74 -8.34
CA ARG A 146 -7.69 -5.86 -7.08
C ARG A 146 -8.38 -6.83 -6.11
N LYS A 147 -9.71 -6.77 -5.97
CA LYS A 147 -10.46 -7.68 -5.09
C LYS A 147 -10.28 -9.14 -5.51
N ALA A 148 -10.42 -9.43 -6.80
CA ALA A 148 -10.17 -10.76 -7.36
C ALA A 148 -8.71 -11.22 -7.12
N ASP A 149 -7.75 -10.30 -7.25
CA ASP A 149 -6.34 -10.60 -6.95
C ASP A 149 -6.11 -10.94 -5.47
N MET A 150 -6.72 -10.19 -4.55
CA MET A 150 -6.64 -10.45 -3.11
C MET A 150 -7.32 -11.78 -2.73
N GLN A 151 -8.41 -12.16 -3.40
CA GLN A 151 -9.04 -13.47 -3.21
C GLN A 151 -8.15 -14.63 -3.66
N ARG A 152 -7.47 -14.49 -4.81
CA ARG A 152 -6.46 -15.46 -5.27
C ARG A 152 -5.30 -15.56 -4.29
N THR A 153 -4.81 -14.40 -3.84
CA THR A 153 -3.72 -14.28 -2.86
C THR A 153 -4.05 -15.01 -1.58
N ARG A 154 -5.28 -14.83 -1.07
CA ARG A 154 -5.74 -15.49 0.14
C ARG A 154 -5.64 -17.02 0.04
N ARG A 155 -6.06 -17.63 -1.07
CA ARG A 155 -6.00 -19.10 -1.23
C ARG A 155 -4.58 -19.63 -1.07
N VAL A 156 -3.59 -18.95 -1.64
CA VAL A 156 -2.18 -19.35 -1.56
C VAL A 156 -1.60 -19.07 -0.17
N VAL A 157 -2.00 -17.98 0.47
CA VAL A 157 -1.57 -17.64 1.83
C VAL A 157 -2.16 -18.59 2.86
N ASP A 158 -3.39 -19.06 2.67
CA ASP A 158 -4.02 -20.06 3.54
C ASP A 158 -3.18 -21.36 3.54
N MET A 159 -2.66 -21.80 2.39
CA MET A 159 -1.71 -22.92 2.32
C MET A 159 -0.41 -22.68 3.10
N ILE A 160 0.08 -21.43 3.11
CA ILE A 160 1.26 -21.04 3.91
C ILE A 160 0.93 -21.05 5.40
N VAL A 161 -0.25 -20.58 5.80
CA VAL A 161 -0.70 -20.59 7.20
C VAL A 161 -0.81 -22.04 7.69
N ASP A 162 -1.46 -22.91 6.92
CA ASP A 162 -1.69 -24.31 7.27
C ASP A 162 -0.39 -25.13 7.35
N SER A 163 0.67 -24.70 6.64
CA SER A 163 1.99 -25.35 6.69
C SER A 163 2.72 -25.21 8.03
N GLY A 164 2.33 -24.25 8.88
CA GLY A 164 3.05 -23.93 10.12
C GLY A 164 4.43 -23.27 9.90
N LEU A 165 4.74 -22.79 8.69
CA LEU A 165 6.01 -22.13 8.37
C LEU A 165 6.12 -20.69 8.86
N LEU A 166 5.01 -20.05 9.25
CA LEU A 166 5.01 -18.66 9.70
C LEU A 166 5.64 -18.54 11.09
N ILE A 167 6.70 -17.76 11.18
CA ILE A 167 7.36 -17.40 12.43
C ILE A 167 7.26 -15.89 12.67
N PRO A 168 7.22 -15.42 13.93
CA PRO A 168 7.15 -13.99 14.22
C PRO A 168 8.32 -13.22 13.60
N PHE A 169 8.03 -12.08 12.98
CA PHE A 169 9.05 -11.15 12.50
C PHE A 169 9.60 -10.34 13.68
N LYS A 170 10.79 -10.71 14.14
CA LYS A 170 11.44 -10.04 15.27
C LYS A 170 12.25 -8.84 14.79
N TYR A 171 11.67 -7.65 14.92
CA TYR A 171 12.37 -6.39 14.71
C TYR A 171 12.12 -5.44 15.89
N GLU A 172 13.17 -5.04 16.60
CA GLU A 172 13.07 -4.38 17.91
C GLU A 172 12.37 -3.03 17.88
N LYS A 173 12.52 -2.28 16.78
CA LYS A 173 11.91 -0.95 16.63
C LYS A 173 10.41 -0.97 16.31
N LEU A 174 9.84 -2.15 16.02
CA LEU A 174 8.40 -2.28 15.84
C LEU A 174 7.67 -2.22 17.19
N THR A 175 6.49 -1.62 17.19
CA THR A 175 5.64 -1.58 18.39
C THR A 175 5.30 -3.00 18.86
N ARG A 176 4.98 -3.18 20.14
CA ARG A 176 4.56 -4.49 20.66
C ARG A 176 3.33 -5.03 19.92
N SER A 177 2.39 -4.16 19.59
CA SER A 177 1.18 -4.50 18.83
C SER A 177 1.49 -4.96 17.41
N ASP A 178 2.41 -4.28 16.71
CA ASP A 178 2.78 -4.70 15.36
C ASP A 178 3.54 -6.02 15.36
N ARG A 179 4.49 -6.20 16.30
CA ARG A 179 5.28 -7.44 16.42
C ARG A 179 4.42 -8.69 16.61
N SER A 180 3.27 -8.60 17.30
CA SER A 180 2.38 -9.75 17.50
C SER A 180 1.56 -10.12 16.26
N GLN A 181 1.51 -9.24 15.26
CA GLN A 181 0.67 -9.43 14.06
C GLN A 181 1.51 -9.66 12.79
N ILE A 182 2.84 -9.65 12.86
CA ILE A 182 3.71 -9.73 11.68
C ILE A 182 4.57 -11.00 11.73
N PHE A 183 4.61 -11.69 10.60
CA PHE A 183 5.24 -12.99 10.41
C PHE A 183 6.10 -13.00 9.15
N ILE A 184 7.07 -13.89 9.11
CA ILE A 184 7.85 -14.25 7.91
C ILE A 184 7.86 -15.76 7.76
N LEU A 185 8.12 -16.25 6.54
CA LEU A 185 8.40 -17.66 6.31
C LEU A 185 9.70 -18.09 7.00
N ASN A 186 9.65 -19.25 7.66
CA ASN A 186 10.83 -19.92 8.19
C ASN A 186 11.66 -20.52 7.04
N GLN A 187 12.57 -19.71 6.49
CA GLN A 187 13.43 -20.09 5.37
C GLN A 187 14.33 -21.30 5.68
N LYS A 188 14.71 -21.50 6.95
CA LYS A 188 15.54 -22.64 7.36
C LYS A 188 14.78 -23.95 7.23
N LEU A 189 13.56 -24.01 7.77
CA LEU A 189 12.72 -25.21 7.65
C LEU A 189 12.33 -25.50 6.20
N LEU A 190 12.01 -24.44 5.45
CA LEU A 190 11.66 -24.54 4.05
C LEU A 190 12.84 -25.06 3.20
N ALA A 191 14.08 -24.65 3.48
CA ALA A 191 15.26 -25.14 2.76
C ALA A 191 15.56 -26.61 3.06
N VAL A 192 15.32 -27.07 4.29
CA VAL A 192 15.63 -28.45 4.72
C VAL A 192 14.56 -29.45 4.26
N SER A 193 13.29 -29.07 4.28
CA SER A 193 12.19 -30.00 3.98
C SER A 193 11.01 -29.32 3.28
N PRO A 194 11.19 -28.76 2.07
CA PRO A 194 10.14 -28.00 1.40
C PRO A 194 8.89 -28.84 1.15
N ARG A 195 9.04 -30.09 0.73
CA ARG A 195 7.93 -31.02 0.47
C ARG A 195 7.16 -31.42 1.74
N ARG A 196 7.78 -31.35 2.92
CA ARG A 196 7.12 -31.66 4.19
C ARG A 196 6.14 -30.56 4.59
N TYR A 197 6.54 -29.31 4.42
CA TYR A 197 5.76 -28.16 4.85
C TYR A 197 4.84 -27.63 3.74
N LEU A 198 5.29 -27.66 2.49
CA LEU A 198 4.51 -27.25 1.33
C LEU A 198 4.53 -28.35 0.25
N PRO A 199 3.76 -29.45 0.43
CA PRO A 199 3.75 -30.57 -0.51
C PRO A 199 3.40 -30.16 -1.95
N HIS A 200 2.51 -29.17 -2.11
CA HIS A 200 2.06 -28.67 -3.41
C HIS A 200 3.06 -27.72 -4.08
N LEU A 201 4.11 -27.29 -3.38
CA LEU A 201 5.08 -26.31 -3.89
C LEU A 201 5.61 -26.67 -5.29
N PRO A 202 6.06 -27.91 -5.60
CA PRO A 202 6.64 -28.20 -6.92
C PRO A 202 5.68 -28.05 -8.10
N ALA A 203 4.38 -28.26 -7.88
CA ALA A 203 3.36 -28.20 -8.93
C ALA A 203 2.64 -26.84 -9.00
N ASP A 204 2.60 -26.10 -7.88
CA ASP A 204 1.94 -24.81 -7.79
C ASP A 204 2.92 -23.66 -8.06
N THR A 205 2.91 -23.16 -9.29
CA THR A 205 3.77 -22.04 -9.71
C THR A 205 3.46 -20.74 -8.96
N THR A 206 2.23 -20.55 -8.48
CA THR A 206 1.84 -19.34 -7.75
C THR A 206 2.39 -19.37 -6.33
N LEU A 207 2.31 -20.53 -5.67
CA LEU A 207 2.93 -20.73 -4.37
C LEU A 207 4.45 -20.59 -4.44
N GLN A 208 5.10 -21.14 -5.48
CA GLN A 208 6.54 -20.95 -5.73
C GLN A 208 6.88 -19.47 -5.87
N ALA A 209 6.14 -18.74 -6.71
CA ALA A 209 6.37 -17.32 -6.92
C ALA A 209 6.27 -16.52 -5.61
N LEU A 210 5.25 -16.78 -4.78
CA LEU A 210 5.09 -16.10 -3.49
C LEU A 210 6.22 -16.40 -2.51
N VAL A 211 6.58 -17.68 -2.37
CA VAL A 211 7.67 -18.11 -1.48
C VAL A 211 9.01 -17.52 -1.90
N HIS A 212 9.32 -17.54 -3.20
CA HIS A 212 10.55 -17.02 -3.75
C HIS A 212 10.61 -15.49 -3.67
N ALA A 213 9.54 -14.80 -4.06
CA ALA A 213 9.44 -13.34 -3.95
C ALA A 213 9.59 -12.89 -2.49
N HIS A 214 8.99 -13.60 -1.53
CA HIS A 214 9.16 -13.30 -0.12
C HIS A 214 10.63 -13.42 0.30
N ALA A 215 11.33 -14.50 -0.07
CA ALA A 215 12.74 -14.68 0.23
C ALA A 215 13.61 -13.54 -0.33
N ILE A 216 13.39 -13.14 -1.58
CA ILE A 216 14.09 -11.99 -2.20
C ILE A 216 13.78 -10.70 -1.44
N SER A 217 12.50 -10.47 -1.10
CA SER A 217 12.07 -9.23 -0.44
C SER A 217 12.76 -9.02 0.91
N LEU A 218 13.08 -10.09 1.65
CA LEU A 218 13.75 -9.99 2.96
C LEU A 218 15.16 -9.38 2.85
N ILE A 219 15.82 -9.50 1.70
CA ILE A 219 17.12 -8.85 1.43
C ILE A 219 16.96 -7.32 1.48
N GLN A 220 15.78 -6.80 1.14
CA GLN A 220 15.48 -5.37 1.13
C GLN A 220 15.28 -4.77 2.54
N ILE A 221 15.30 -5.57 3.61
CA ILE A 221 15.22 -5.04 4.99
C ILE A 221 16.36 -4.06 5.26
N GLY A 222 17.60 -4.41 4.89
CA GLY A 222 18.76 -3.53 5.08
C GLY A 222 18.63 -2.22 4.28
N ARG A 223 18.10 -2.28 3.06
CA ARG A 223 17.79 -1.09 2.25
C ARG A 223 16.73 -0.22 2.92
N LEU A 224 15.66 -0.81 3.44
CA LEU A 224 14.59 -0.09 4.13
C LEU A 224 15.13 0.62 5.38
N GLN A 225 16.04 -0.03 6.12
CA GLN A 225 16.75 0.60 7.24
C GLN A 225 17.61 1.79 6.81
N ALA A 226 18.39 1.64 5.74
CA ALA A 226 19.25 2.70 5.24
C ALA A 226 18.44 3.93 4.79
N LEU A 227 17.33 3.72 4.06
CA LEU A 227 16.40 4.78 3.66
C LEU A 227 15.80 5.49 4.88
N HIS A 228 15.47 4.72 5.92
CA HIS A 228 14.94 5.28 7.14
C HIS A 228 15.94 6.19 7.86
N VAL A 229 17.20 5.74 8.01
CA VAL A 229 18.28 6.55 8.61
C VAL A 229 18.54 7.82 7.80
N ALA A 230 18.55 7.72 6.47
CA ALA A 230 18.77 8.87 5.59
C ALA A 230 17.70 9.96 5.77
N GLN A 231 16.44 9.57 5.97
CA GLN A 231 15.33 10.52 6.21
C GLN A 231 15.28 11.10 7.63
N GLN A 232 16.03 10.54 8.57
CA GLN A 232 16.15 11.09 9.93
C GLN A 232 17.29 12.10 10.04
N ARG A 233 18.24 12.10 9.10
CA ARG A 233 19.30 13.10 9.07
C ARG A 233 18.70 14.46 8.70
N PRO A 234 19.07 15.55 9.40
CA PRO A 234 18.72 16.89 8.95
C PRO A 234 19.29 17.11 7.54
N PRO A 235 18.61 17.91 6.69
CA PRO A 235 19.12 18.24 5.37
C PRO A 235 20.51 18.85 5.50
N ASP A 236 21.40 18.49 4.57
CA ASP A 236 22.74 19.05 4.52
C ASP A 236 22.61 20.58 4.32
N PRO A 237 23.21 21.42 5.20
CA PRO A 237 23.10 22.87 5.10
C PRO A 237 23.55 23.41 3.73
N SER A 238 24.42 22.70 3.01
CA SER A 238 24.83 23.05 1.65
C SER A 238 23.72 22.88 0.61
N THR A 239 22.83 21.89 0.77
CA THR A 239 21.69 21.67 -0.13
C THR A 239 20.59 22.70 0.12
N THR A 240 20.33 23.05 1.38
CA THR A 240 19.37 24.10 1.74
C THR A 240 19.84 25.48 1.27
N ALA A 241 21.15 25.75 1.30
CA ALA A 241 21.72 26.99 0.76
C ALA A 241 21.58 27.09 -0.76
N LEU A 242 21.74 25.98 -1.49
CA LEU A 242 21.55 25.91 -2.94
C LEU A 242 20.08 26.07 -3.34
N ASP A 243 19.16 25.40 -2.63
CA ASP A 243 17.72 25.53 -2.87
C ASP A 243 17.24 26.97 -2.59
N GLY A 244 17.67 27.57 -1.49
CA GLY A 244 17.35 28.97 -1.16
C GLY A 244 17.96 29.97 -2.15
N PHE A 245 19.16 29.68 -2.67
CA PHE A 245 19.78 30.49 -3.72
C PHE A 245 19.01 30.41 -5.05
N LEU A 246 18.54 29.22 -5.44
CA LEU A 246 17.77 29.02 -6.66
C LEU A 246 16.37 29.63 -6.58
N GLU A 247 15.71 29.56 -5.42
CA GLU A 247 14.43 30.24 -5.18
C GLU A 247 14.60 31.77 -5.25
N ALA A 248 15.67 32.33 -4.66
CA ALA A 248 15.97 33.75 -4.74
C ALA A 248 16.23 34.23 -6.19
N LEU A 249 16.89 33.41 -7.01
CA LEU A 249 17.10 33.70 -8.44
C LEU A 249 15.80 33.67 -9.24
N GLN A 250 14.89 32.73 -8.94
CA GLN A 250 13.58 32.70 -9.58
C GLN A 250 12.74 33.92 -9.20
N GLU A 251 12.69 34.31 -7.93
CA GLU A 251 11.93 35.50 -7.50
C GLU A 251 12.46 36.82 -8.10
N ALA A 252 13.78 36.92 -8.33
CA ALA A 252 14.39 38.06 -8.99
C ALA A 252 13.99 38.19 -10.47
N GLN A 253 13.66 37.08 -11.15
CA GLN A 253 13.27 37.10 -12.57
C GLN A 253 11.83 37.56 -12.86
N TRP A 254 11.00 37.76 -11.82
CA TRP A 254 9.60 38.22 -11.98
C TRP A 254 9.36 39.66 -11.51
N ARG A 255 10.43 40.40 -11.17
CA ARG A 255 10.34 41.77 -10.64
C ARG A 255 10.80 42.88 -11.60
N ASP A 256 11.13 42.52 -12.85
CA ASP A 256 11.36 43.44 -13.97
C ASP A 256 10.25 43.30 -15.02
#